data_AF-A0A2N2ITT7-F1
#
_entry.id   AF-A0A2N2ITT7-F1
#
_cell.length_a   1.000
_cell.length_b   1.000
_cell.length_c   1.000
_cell.angle_alpha   90.00
_cell.angle_beta   90.00
_cell.angle_gamma   90.00
#
_symmetry.space_group_name_H-M   'P 1'
#
loop_
_entity.id
_entity.type
_entity.pdbx_description
1 polymer ?
#
loop_
_entity_poly.entity_id
_entity_poly.type
_entity_poly.pdbx_seq_one_letter_code
_entity_poly.pdbx_strand_id
1 'polypeptide(L)'
;MIAPDALRRFRAPLLLALFLFTLIAGGCGGAFAHAMKRGDQYSRAEMWDSAAEAYEEATRLDPGDPRAAVMLRHARHQQAAHRMAQARVMASRQDFVQALRLAREAVAFAPDHLPHQQELNAIVEMTVQHASSAAAQGNPQRALELARLVLDVAPHHAAAQAIASQVRQTLAQQRFDRAQAFFQQGLAGNAIVELAACLDFVPSFPDARERLTAAVTALRREVTLRVALLPSEQPQQPRFSDVVSTNRLEAALDPAIAFELSEQPDPASSLLISGAELQISFHRDRRTDQLSCEYVCGVDHHPNPDHDHAERLLADAERQVATLERDGSRIESDVHRVQRDVDEAELRVTREESELDRARRDLEVCRQKNEHGKGHCSSERSQLESHQRRLEGARRTLESERRHLMQARGEWTSVRDRIQSAEQERSRALDRMRSTPRTVAVDRTCSHGYSAEQHTLAGRLSVKLSVQEPSGRIVVQEPYSLEAARSWQTHGTQPGRCPSAAKGPPSPLPSDQDLRQELESKLVAQVGKHITDYARERHAVIRAEALRAEAEGRIDHAIEGWVRLTIAGPMDRATRSHFDDLLRRVRGIDGIRWAEPAASSSGK
;
A
#
# COMPACT_ATOMS: atom_id res chain seq x y z
N MET A 1 17.71 1.20 -4.71
CA MET A 1 19.16 1.53 -4.73
C MET A 1 19.75 0.91 -3.49
N ILE A 2 20.26 -0.32 -3.61
CA ILE A 2 21.63 -0.67 -4.05
C ILE A 2 22.60 -0.51 -2.87
N ALA A 3 23.15 -1.68 -2.49
CA ALA A 3 24.22 -1.97 -1.54
C ALA A 3 25.53 -1.22 -1.87
N PRO A 4 26.62 -1.33 -1.06
CA PRO A 4 27.52 -2.51 -1.11
C PRO A 4 27.99 -3.00 0.28
N ASP A 5 28.18 -4.30 0.50
CA ASP A 5 29.40 -5.14 0.26
C ASP A 5 30.54 -4.89 1.27
N ALA A 6 30.89 -5.87 2.12
CA ALA A 6 31.76 -7.03 1.85
C ALA A 6 33.26 -6.62 1.92
N LEU A 7 34.16 -7.23 2.70
CA LEU A 7 34.81 -8.54 2.56
C LEU A 7 35.96 -8.52 3.62
N ARG A 8 36.15 -9.54 4.49
CA ARG A 8 36.86 -10.82 4.28
C ARG A 8 38.36 -10.76 4.66
N ARG A 9 38.82 -11.87 5.28
CA ARG A 9 40.21 -12.43 5.35
C ARG A 9 41.07 -11.96 6.55
N PHE A 10 41.88 -12.80 7.22
CA PHE A 10 42.33 -14.18 6.98
C PHE A 10 43.02 -14.75 8.25
N ARG A 11 42.91 -16.08 8.42
CA ARG A 11 43.92 -17.05 8.93
C ARG A 11 44.30 -17.11 10.43
N ALA A 12 43.93 -18.26 11.01
CA ALA A 12 44.49 -18.90 12.20
C ALA A 12 46.00 -19.18 12.11
N PRO A 13 46.68 -19.49 13.24
CA PRO A 13 46.81 -20.89 13.67
C PRO A 13 46.67 -21.06 15.21
N LEU A 14 46.00 -22.12 15.68
CA LEU A 14 46.58 -23.39 16.13
C LEU A 14 47.30 -23.27 17.50
N LEU A 15 46.84 -24.05 18.50
CA LEU A 15 47.39 -24.25 19.87
C LEU A 15 46.68 -23.57 21.06
N LEU A 16 45.37 -23.32 20.97
CA LEU A 16 44.53 -23.13 22.17
C LEU A 16 43.21 -23.91 22.06
N ALA A 17 43.28 -25.15 21.55
CA ALA A 17 42.12 -25.98 21.22
C ALA A 17 41.94 -27.20 22.15
N LEU A 18 42.63 -27.29 23.30
CA LEU A 18 42.54 -28.49 24.15
C LEU A 18 42.08 -28.29 25.60
N PHE A 19 41.76 -27.06 26.04
CA PHE A 19 41.28 -26.82 27.42
C PHE A 19 40.00 -25.99 27.54
N LEU A 20 39.38 -25.60 26.41
CA LEU A 20 38.10 -24.88 26.38
C LEU A 20 36.95 -25.70 25.74
N PHE A 21 37.12 -27.03 25.61
CA PHE A 21 36.13 -27.94 25.01
C PHE A 21 35.44 -28.86 26.02
N THR A 22 35.79 -28.79 27.31
CA THR A 22 35.24 -29.67 28.35
C THR A 22 34.13 -29.05 29.21
N LEU A 23 33.69 -27.81 28.89
CA LEU A 23 32.67 -27.09 29.68
C LEU A 23 31.39 -26.71 28.91
N ILE A 24 31.21 -27.20 27.67
CA ILE A 24 29.98 -26.99 26.87
C ILE A 24 29.11 -28.26 26.80
N ALA A 25 29.60 -29.42 27.27
CA ALA A 25 28.87 -30.69 27.18
C ALA A 25 27.84 -30.96 28.31
N GLY A 26 27.66 -30.05 29.27
CA GLY A 26 26.82 -30.29 30.46
C GLY A 26 25.48 -29.56 30.54
N GLY A 27 25.20 -28.60 29.64
CA GLY A 27 24.07 -27.67 29.78
C GLY A 27 22.76 -28.05 29.07
N CYS A 28 22.81 -28.83 27.99
CA CYS A 28 21.62 -29.13 27.19
C CYS A 28 20.71 -30.20 27.82
N GLY A 29 21.24 -31.05 28.71
CA GLY A 29 20.45 -32.11 29.36
C GLY A 29 19.38 -31.60 30.33
N GLY A 30 19.58 -30.41 30.93
CA GLY A 30 18.66 -29.85 31.92
C GLY A 30 17.32 -29.37 31.33
N ALA A 31 17.36 -28.67 30.20
CA ALA A 31 16.17 -28.17 29.52
C ALA A 31 15.32 -29.30 28.95
N PHE A 32 15.95 -30.29 28.33
CA PHE A 32 15.28 -31.49 27.83
C PHE A 32 14.61 -32.28 28.96
N ALA A 33 15.34 -32.57 30.05
CA ALA A 33 14.79 -33.29 31.20
C ALA A 33 13.63 -32.52 31.85
N HIS A 34 13.69 -31.20 31.88
CA HIS A 34 12.61 -30.36 32.37
C HIS A 34 11.37 -30.43 31.45
N ALA A 35 11.54 -30.30 30.14
CA ALA A 35 10.44 -30.42 29.17
C ALA A 35 9.77 -31.80 29.23
N MET A 36 10.55 -32.88 29.28
CA MET A 36 10.04 -34.25 29.47
C MET A 36 9.26 -34.39 30.79
N LYS A 37 9.78 -33.86 31.90
CA LYS A 37 9.11 -33.90 33.20
C LYS A 37 7.78 -33.14 33.18
N ARG A 38 7.71 -31.98 32.52
CA ARG A 38 6.45 -31.23 32.33
C ARG A 38 5.46 -32.01 31.49
N GLY A 39 5.89 -32.57 30.36
CA GLY A 39 5.06 -33.45 29.54
C GLY A 39 4.48 -34.61 30.35
N ASP A 40 5.31 -35.27 31.17
CA ASP A 40 4.88 -36.38 32.04
C ASP A 40 3.91 -35.92 33.14
N GLN A 41 4.01 -34.68 33.61
CA GLN A 41 3.05 -34.10 34.56
C GLN A 41 1.71 -33.81 33.89
N TYR A 42 1.72 -33.18 32.71
CA TYR A 42 0.50 -32.89 31.95
C TYR A 42 -0.21 -34.16 31.47
N SER A 43 0.57 -35.15 31.00
CA SER A 43 0.08 -36.47 30.61
C SER A 43 -0.63 -37.17 31.77
N ARG A 44 -0.06 -37.14 32.98
CA ARG A 44 -0.70 -37.67 34.19
C ARG A 44 -1.96 -36.91 34.62
N ALA A 45 -2.07 -35.64 34.25
CA ALA A 45 -3.25 -34.82 34.50
C ALA A 45 -4.29 -34.89 33.36
N GLU A 46 -4.09 -35.78 32.37
CA GLU A 46 -4.93 -35.90 31.15
C GLU A 46 -5.03 -34.60 30.34
N MET A 47 -4.08 -33.68 30.52
CA MET A 47 -3.97 -32.42 29.79
C MET A 47 -3.20 -32.65 28.49
N TRP A 48 -3.81 -33.38 27.57
CA TRP A 48 -3.13 -33.89 26.37
C TRP A 48 -2.60 -32.80 25.43
N ASP A 49 -3.27 -31.64 25.37
CA ASP A 49 -2.81 -30.50 24.58
C ASP A 49 -1.50 -29.91 25.12
N SER A 50 -1.44 -29.64 26.43
CA SER A 50 -0.22 -29.15 27.08
C SER A 50 0.89 -30.21 27.12
N ALA A 51 0.53 -31.48 27.22
CA ALA A 51 1.48 -32.59 27.17
C ALA A 51 2.17 -32.67 25.80
N ALA A 52 1.40 -32.60 24.71
CA ALA A 52 1.94 -32.63 23.36
C ALA A 52 2.88 -31.44 23.09
N GLU A 53 2.51 -30.23 23.50
CA GLU A 53 3.38 -29.04 23.37
C GLU A 53 4.72 -29.21 24.12
N ALA A 54 4.68 -29.73 25.35
CA ALA A 54 5.88 -29.99 26.14
C ALA A 54 6.77 -31.08 25.53
N TYR A 55 6.18 -32.14 24.96
CA TYR A 55 6.95 -33.19 24.26
C TYR A 55 7.46 -32.75 22.88
N GLU A 56 6.77 -31.83 22.18
CA GLU A 56 7.28 -31.16 20.98
C GLU A 56 8.49 -30.29 21.29
N GLU A 57 8.45 -29.54 22.40
CA GLU A 57 9.62 -28.82 22.90
C GLU A 57 10.77 -29.78 23.22
N ALA A 58 10.50 -30.91 23.89
CA ALA A 58 11.53 -31.91 24.16
C ALA A 58 12.14 -32.48 22.86
N THR A 59 11.32 -32.78 21.85
CA THR A 59 11.77 -33.29 20.55
C THR A 59 12.55 -32.23 19.75
N ARG A 60 12.24 -30.94 19.92
CA ARG A 60 13.03 -29.84 19.35
C ARG A 60 14.40 -29.70 20.02
N LEU A 61 14.46 -29.91 21.34
CA LEU A 61 15.70 -29.80 22.12
C LEU A 61 16.64 -30.98 21.86
N ASP A 62 16.11 -32.19 21.73
CA ASP A 62 16.86 -33.39 21.33
C ASP A 62 16.08 -34.21 20.30
N PRO A 63 16.30 -33.95 18.98
CA PRO A 63 15.63 -34.69 17.92
C PRO A 63 16.04 -36.17 17.82
N GLY A 64 17.15 -36.56 18.46
CA GLY A 64 17.69 -37.92 18.41
C GLY A 64 17.13 -38.86 19.48
N ASP A 65 16.45 -38.33 20.50
CA ASP A 65 15.91 -39.11 21.60
C ASP A 65 14.60 -39.84 21.19
N PRO A 66 14.60 -41.17 21.10
CA PRO A 66 13.40 -41.93 20.70
C PRO A 66 12.28 -41.87 21.74
N ARG A 67 12.58 -41.59 23.02
CA ARG A 67 11.59 -41.50 24.09
C ARG A 67 10.72 -40.26 23.92
N ALA A 68 11.30 -39.10 23.62
CA ALA A 68 10.53 -37.87 23.40
C ALA A 68 9.56 -38.04 22.22
N ALA A 69 10.03 -38.64 21.12
CA ALA A 69 9.19 -38.95 19.96
C ALA A 69 8.05 -39.94 20.28
N VAL A 70 8.32 -40.99 21.06
CA VAL A 70 7.31 -41.95 21.52
C VAL A 70 6.25 -41.28 22.40
N MET A 71 6.69 -40.45 23.36
CA MET A 71 5.78 -39.74 24.26
C MET A 71 4.92 -38.70 23.52
N LEU A 72 5.51 -37.97 22.57
CA LEU A 72 4.76 -37.05 21.70
C LEU A 72 3.70 -37.81 20.88
N ARG A 73 4.08 -38.94 20.27
CA ARG A 73 3.13 -39.78 19.52
C ARG A 73 1.99 -40.27 20.40
N HIS A 74 2.30 -40.68 21.64
CA HIS A 74 1.28 -41.08 22.61
C HIS A 74 0.35 -39.91 22.98
N ALA A 75 0.89 -38.74 23.30
CA ALA A 75 0.10 -37.55 23.63
C ALA A 75 -0.82 -37.15 22.47
N ARG A 76 -0.31 -37.11 21.23
CA ARG A 76 -1.12 -36.84 20.03
C ARG A 76 -2.22 -37.87 19.80
N HIS A 77 -1.94 -39.15 20.09
CA HIS A 77 -2.96 -40.19 20.03
C HIS A 77 -4.09 -39.96 21.04
N GLN A 78 -3.77 -39.54 22.27
CA GLN A 78 -4.77 -39.21 23.28
C GLN A 78 -5.54 -37.92 22.95
N GLN A 79 -4.88 -36.90 22.41
CA GLN A 79 -5.53 -35.70 21.87
C GLN A 79 -6.55 -36.05 20.79
N ALA A 80 -6.17 -36.95 19.88
CA ALA A 80 -7.04 -37.43 18.81
C ALA A 80 -8.24 -38.20 19.39
N ALA A 81 -8.01 -39.10 20.34
CA ALA A 81 -9.07 -39.87 21.00
C ALA A 81 -10.09 -38.97 21.72
N HIS A 82 -9.61 -37.95 22.45
CA HIS A 82 -10.48 -36.99 23.13
C HIS A 82 -11.35 -36.19 22.15
N ARG A 83 -10.74 -35.63 21.10
CA ARG A 83 -11.46 -34.87 20.06
C ARG A 83 -12.46 -35.74 19.31
N MET A 84 -12.10 -37.00 19.03
CA MET A 84 -13.01 -37.93 18.38
C MET A 84 -14.20 -38.29 19.28
N ALA A 85 -13.99 -38.50 20.57
CA ALA A 85 -15.09 -38.70 21.52
C ALA A 85 -16.04 -37.49 21.54
N GLN A 86 -15.51 -36.26 21.54
CA GLN A 86 -16.31 -35.05 21.44
C GLN A 86 -17.05 -34.97 20.09
N ALA A 87 -16.40 -35.33 18.99
CA ALA A 87 -17.00 -35.35 17.66
C ALA A 87 -18.23 -36.27 17.62
N ARG A 88 -18.15 -37.48 18.21
CA ARG A 88 -19.29 -38.40 18.32
C ARG A 88 -20.47 -37.78 19.10
N VAL A 89 -20.18 -37.09 20.20
CA VAL A 89 -21.22 -36.40 20.99
C VAL A 89 -21.90 -35.32 20.14
N MET A 90 -21.13 -34.49 19.44
CA MET A 90 -21.70 -33.45 18.55
C MET A 90 -22.51 -34.07 17.42
N ALA A 91 -22.03 -35.15 16.82
CA ALA A 91 -22.70 -35.86 15.76
C ALA A 91 -24.05 -36.44 16.22
N SER A 92 -24.10 -37.00 17.44
CA SER A 92 -25.34 -37.51 18.05
C SER A 92 -26.39 -36.41 18.32
N ARG A 93 -25.93 -35.17 18.52
CA ARG A 93 -26.76 -33.97 18.66
C ARG A 93 -27.11 -33.33 17.32
N GLN A 94 -26.72 -33.94 16.20
CA GLN A 94 -26.87 -33.42 14.84
C GLN A 94 -26.14 -32.08 14.60
N ASP A 95 -25.16 -31.74 15.44
CA ASP A 95 -24.24 -30.63 15.19
C ASP A 95 -23.09 -31.11 14.29
N PHE A 96 -23.43 -31.33 13.02
CA PHE A 96 -22.50 -31.86 12.03
C PHE A 96 -21.34 -30.92 11.72
N VAL A 97 -21.53 -29.60 11.89
CA VAL A 97 -20.46 -28.60 11.69
C VAL A 97 -19.34 -28.86 12.70
N GLN A 98 -19.68 -28.93 13.99
CA GLN A 98 -18.68 -29.17 15.03
C GLN A 98 -18.15 -30.61 15.00
N ALA A 99 -19.01 -31.59 14.72
CA ALA A 99 -18.62 -32.98 14.63
C ALA A 99 -17.54 -33.22 13.56
N LEU A 100 -17.77 -32.74 12.32
CA LEU A 100 -16.82 -32.91 11.22
C LEU A 100 -15.52 -32.16 11.46
N ARG A 101 -15.59 -30.95 12.04
CA ARG A 101 -14.39 -30.19 12.42
C ARG A 101 -13.53 -30.96 13.43
N LEU A 102 -14.11 -31.42 14.53
CA LEU A 102 -13.41 -32.13 15.59
C LEU A 102 -12.86 -33.49 15.11
N ALA A 103 -13.63 -34.22 14.29
CA ALA A 103 -13.18 -35.50 13.72
C ALA A 103 -12.00 -35.32 12.75
N ARG A 104 -12.03 -34.27 11.92
CA ARG A 104 -10.92 -33.93 11.03
C ARG A 104 -9.66 -33.56 11.81
N GLU A 105 -9.80 -32.76 12.87
CA GLU A 105 -8.69 -32.44 13.78
C GLU A 105 -8.11 -33.70 14.42
N ALA A 106 -8.95 -34.62 14.90
CA ALA A 106 -8.50 -35.89 15.47
C ALA A 106 -7.68 -36.73 14.47
N VAL A 107 -8.13 -36.86 13.21
CA VAL A 107 -7.38 -37.57 12.16
C VAL A 107 -6.06 -36.84 11.83
N ALA A 108 -6.04 -35.51 11.86
CA ALA A 108 -4.80 -34.75 11.64
C ALA A 108 -3.74 -35.01 12.73
N PHE A 109 -4.14 -35.21 13.98
CA PHE A 109 -3.23 -35.54 15.09
C PHE A 109 -2.68 -36.96 14.99
N ALA A 110 -3.45 -37.92 14.46
CA ALA A 110 -3.08 -39.32 14.36
C ALA A 110 -3.45 -39.90 12.97
N PRO A 111 -2.71 -39.51 11.90
CA PRO A 111 -3.07 -39.87 10.54
C PRO A 111 -3.01 -41.38 10.27
N ASP A 112 -2.13 -42.11 10.94
CA ASP A 112 -1.98 -43.57 10.76
C ASP A 112 -3.00 -44.39 11.58
N HIS A 113 -3.83 -43.73 12.41
CA HIS A 113 -4.77 -44.42 13.28
C HIS A 113 -6.06 -44.78 12.54
N LEU A 114 -6.09 -45.98 11.94
CA LEU A 114 -7.20 -46.49 11.14
C LEU A 114 -8.59 -46.34 11.80
N PRO A 115 -8.78 -46.63 13.11
CA PRO A 115 -10.09 -46.43 13.74
C PRO A 115 -10.61 -44.98 13.68
N HIS A 116 -9.74 -43.97 13.77
CA HIS A 116 -10.18 -42.57 13.67
C HIS A 116 -10.58 -42.19 12.25
N GLN A 117 -9.89 -42.74 11.24
CA GLN A 117 -10.31 -42.57 9.84
C GLN A 117 -11.68 -43.22 9.59
N GLN A 118 -11.90 -44.42 10.12
CA GLN A 118 -13.19 -45.13 10.03
C GLN A 118 -14.31 -44.33 10.71
N GLU A 119 -14.06 -43.73 11.87
CA GLU A 119 -15.03 -42.90 12.57
C GLU A 119 -15.34 -41.58 11.86
N LEU A 120 -14.32 -40.91 11.31
CA LEU A 120 -14.55 -39.74 10.47
C LEU A 120 -15.44 -40.10 9.27
N ASN A 121 -15.15 -41.22 8.60
CA ASN A 121 -15.98 -41.72 7.51
C ASN A 121 -17.41 -42.01 7.98
N ALA A 122 -17.61 -42.58 9.16
CA ALA A 122 -18.95 -42.80 9.72
C ALA A 122 -19.72 -41.50 9.97
N ILE A 123 -19.06 -40.45 10.49
CA ILE A 123 -19.66 -39.12 10.69
C ILE A 123 -19.99 -38.48 9.33
N VAL A 124 -19.11 -38.63 8.34
CA VAL A 124 -19.34 -38.17 6.96
C VAL A 124 -20.58 -38.85 6.37
N GLU A 125 -20.66 -40.18 6.42
CA GLU A 125 -21.81 -40.94 5.91
C GLU A 125 -23.12 -40.55 6.61
N MET A 126 -23.10 -40.39 7.93
CA MET A 126 -24.27 -39.92 8.68
C MET A 126 -24.68 -38.51 8.24
N THR A 127 -23.74 -37.60 8.01
CA THR A 127 -24.03 -36.24 7.51
C THR A 127 -24.63 -36.29 6.10
N VAL A 128 -24.15 -37.17 5.22
CA VAL A 128 -24.69 -37.41 3.88
C VAL A 128 -26.13 -37.95 3.94
N GLN A 129 -26.41 -38.90 4.85
CA GLN A 129 -27.77 -39.41 5.07
C GLN A 129 -28.74 -38.29 5.51
N HIS A 130 -28.29 -37.42 6.43
CA HIS A 130 -29.07 -36.25 6.84
C HIS A 130 -29.25 -35.23 5.70
N ALA A 131 -28.24 -35.01 4.87
CA ALA A 131 -28.34 -34.16 3.69
C ALA A 131 -29.36 -34.72 2.68
N SER A 132 -29.33 -36.03 2.43
CA SER A 132 -30.30 -36.72 1.57
C SER A 132 -31.72 -36.64 2.11
N SER A 133 -31.90 -36.88 3.41
CA SER A 133 -33.22 -36.76 4.07
C SER A 133 -33.77 -35.34 4.00
N ALA A 134 -32.93 -34.32 4.24
CA ALA A 134 -33.33 -32.92 4.09
C ALA A 134 -33.75 -32.59 2.65
N ALA A 135 -33.05 -33.13 1.64
CA ALA A 135 -33.42 -32.95 0.24
C ALA A 135 -34.79 -33.59 -0.06
N ALA A 136 -35.02 -34.82 0.42
CA ALA A 136 -36.28 -35.54 0.25
C ALA A 136 -37.47 -34.87 0.96
N GLN A 137 -37.22 -34.22 2.10
CA GLN A 137 -38.22 -33.45 2.85
C GLN A 137 -38.51 -32.07 2.22
N GLY A 138 -37.92 -31.74 1.07
CA GLY A 138 -38.11 -30.45 0.42
C GLY A 138 -37.41 -29.30 1.12
N ASN A 139 -36.33 -29.57 1.88
CA ASN A 139 -35.45 -28.56 2.45
C ASN A 139 -34.10 -28.52 1.70
N PRO A 140 -34.07 -27.99 0.46
CA PRO A 140 -32.86 -27.97 -0.36
C PRO A 140 -31.75 -27.10 0.23
N GLN A 141 -32.06 -26.03 0.96
CA GLN A 141 -31.03 -25.18 1.56
C GLN A 141 -30.23 -25.96 2.60
N ARG A 142 -30.91 -26.64 3.53
CA ARG A 142 -30.24 -27.45 4.55
C ARG A 142 -29.48 -28.62 3.94
N ALA A 143 -30.04 -29.27 2.92
CA ALA A 143 -29.36 -30.35 2.21
C ALA A 143 -28.06 -29.88 1.56
N LEU A 144 -28.06 -28.73 0.90
CA LEU A 144 -26.87 -28.17 0.27
C LEU A 144 -25.81 -27.77 1.30
N GLU A 145 -26.23 -27.19 2.42
CA GLU A 145 -25.35 -26.83 3.53
C GLU A 145 -24.62 -28.07 4.07
N LEU A 146 -25.35 -29.13 4.42
CA LEU A 146 -24.79 -30.37 4.92
C LEU A 146 -23.87 -31.06 3.89
N ALA A 147 -24.27 -31.08 2.62
CA ALA A 147 -23.44 -31.64 1.55
C ALA A 147 -22.14 -30.85 1.36
N ARG A 148 -22.16 -29.50 1.48
CA ARG A 148 -20.95 -28.67 1.45
C ARG A 148 -20.02 -28.97 2.62
N LEU A 149 -20.54 -29.10 3.84
CA LEU A 149 -19.74 -29.48 5.00
C LEU A 149 -19.01 -30.81 4.79
N VAL A 150 -19.67 -31.78 4.16
CA VAL A 150 -19.03 -33.05 3.78
C VAL A 150 -17.95 -32.83 2.73
N LEU A 151 -18.22 -32.06 1.67
CA LEU A 151 -17.25 -31.81 0.59
C LEU A 151 -16.03 -31.01 1.06
N ASP A 152 -16.15 -30.19 2.10
CA ASP A 152 -15.02 -29.49 2.72
C ASP A 152 -14.04 -30.44 3.43
N VAL A 153 -14.52 -31.61 3.86
CA VAL A 153 -13.71 -32.65 4.53
C VAL A 153 -13.32 -33.78 3.58
N ALA A 154 -14.22 -34.15 2.67
CA ALA A 154 -14.07 -35.21 1.67
C ALA A 154 -14.48 -34.70 0.27
N PRO A 155 -13.61 -33.94 -0.43
CA PRO A 155 -13.94 -33.27 -1.69
C PRO A 155 -14.42 -34.21 -2.82
N HIS A 156 -14.02 -35.49 -2.76
CA HIS A 156 -14.32 -36.51 -3.76
C HIS A 156 -15.46 -37.45 -3.35
N HIS A 157 -16.23 -37.13 -2.31
CA HIS A 157 -17.34 -37.98 -1.86
C HIS A 157 -18.49 -38.00 -2.87
N ALA A 158 -18.61 -39.07 -3.65
CA ALA A 158 -19.55 -39.17 -4.78
C ALA A 158 -21.01 -38.86 -4.41
N ALA A 159 -21.52 -39.42 -3.30
CA ALA A 159 -22.90 -39.18 -2.87
C ALA A 159 -23.16 -37.71 -2.48
N ALA A 160 -22.24 -37.06 -1.76
CA ALA A 160 -22.36 -35.64 -1.40
C ALA A 160 -22.30 -34.74 -2.64
N GLN A 161 -21.44 -35.05 -3.62
CA GLN A 161 -21.41 -34.35 -4.91
C GLN A 161 -22.74 -34.49 -5.67
N ALA A 162 -23.29 -35.70 -5.72
CA ALA A 162 -24.59 -35.98 -6.37
C ALA A 162 -25.74 -35.24 -5.68
N ILE A 163 -25.80 -35.24 -4.34
CA ILE A 163 -26.79 -34.47 -3.58
C ILE A 163 -26.63 -32.98 -3.85
N ALA A 164 -25.41 -32.44 -3.75
CA ALA A 164 -25.16 -31.03 -3.97
C ALA A 164 -25.53 -30.57 -5.39
N SER A 165 -25.23 -31.38 -6.42
CA SER A 165 -25.58 -31.05 -7.80
C SER A 165 -27.10 -31.11 -8.03
N GLN A 166 -27.78 -32.16 -7.58
CA GLN A 166 -29.24 -32.29 -7.67
C GLN A 166 -29.98 -31.15 -6.94
N VAL A 167 -29.53 -30.82 -5.73
CA VAL A 167 -30.11 -29.74 -4.93
C VAL A 167 -29.87 -28.37 -5.57
N ARG A 168 -28.68 -28.12 -6.13
CA ARG A 168 -28.42 -26.89 -6.91
C ARG A 168 -29.32 -26.78 -8.13
N GLN A 169 -29.54 -27.88 -8.87
CA GLN A 169 -30.49 -27.89 -9.99
C GLN A 169 -31.91 -27.56 -9.54
N THR A 170 -32.35 -28.14 -8.41
CA THR A 170 -33.67 -27.87 -7.84
C THR A 170 -33.83 -26.39 -7.44
N LEU A 171 -32.83 -25.83 -6.74
CA LEU A 171 -32.82 -24.41 -6.37
C LEU A 171 -32.78 -23.50 -7.60
N ALA A 172 -31.97 -23.83 -8.61
CA ALA A 172 -31.91 -23.09 -9.86
C ALA A 172 -33.26 -23.10 -10.59
N GLN A 173 -33.92 -24.25 -10.67
CA GLN A 173 -35.27 -24.36 -11.25
C GLN A 173 -36.27 -23.48 -10.50
N GLN A 174 -36.30 -23.54 -9.16
CA GLN A 174 -37.20 -22.70 -8.36
C GLN A 174 -36.97 -21.21 -8.60
N ARG A 175 -35.71 -20.78 -8.75
CA ARG A 175 -35.36 -19.39 -9.07
C ARG A 175 -35.80 -19.02 -10.48
N PHE A 176 -35.60 -19.91 -11.45
CA PHE A 176 -36.04 -19.71 -12.82
C PHE A 176 -37.56 -19.57 -12.93
N ASP A 177 -38.33 -20.43 -12.23
CA ASP A 177 -39.80 -20.37 -12.22
C ASP A 177 -40.30 -19.05 -11.60
N ARG A 178 -39.66 -18.57 -10.52
CA ARG A 178 -39.96 -17.25 -9.95
C ARG A 178 -39.66 -16.12 -10.92
N ALA A 179 -38.54 -16.19 -11.65
CA ALA A 179 -38.23 -15.21 -12.68
C ALA A 179 -39.31 -15.17 -13.77
N GLN A 180 -39.83 -16.32 -14.19
CA GLN A 180 -40.95 -16.39 -15.13
C GLN A 180 -42.22 -15.75 -14.56
N ALA A 181 -42.55 -16.01 -13.30
CA ALA A 181 -43.67 -15.36 -12.63
C ALA A 181 -43.51 -13.83 -12.59
N PHE A 182 -42.30 -13.33 -12.33
CA PHE A 182 -42.03 -11.88 -12.36
C PHE A 182 -42.13 -11.28 -13.76
N PHE A 183 -41.71 -11.99 -14.81
CA PHE A 183 -41.95 -11.53 -16.19
C PHE A 183 -43.45 -11.41 -16.49
N GLN A 184 -44.27 -12.38 -16.05
CA GLN A 184 -45.72 -12.31 -16.23
C GLN A 184 -46.36 -11.13 -15.49
N GLN A 185 -45.72 -10.66 -14.41
CA GLN A 185 -46.16 -9.50 -13.64
C GLN A 185 -45.60 -8.16 -14.15
N GLY A 186 -44.74 -8.16 -15.18
CA GLY A 186 -44.06 -6.96 -15.66
C GLY A 186 -42.94 -6.44 -14.76
N LEU A 187 -42.47 -7.25 -13.80
CA LEU A 187 -41.37 -6.92 -12.88
C LEU A 187 -40.04 -7.45 -13.42
N ALA A 188 -39.60 -6.90 -14.55
CA ALA A 188 -38.42 -7.37 -15.28
C ALA A 188 -37.12 -7.27 -14.43
N GLY A 189 -37.00 -6.25 -13.58
CA GLY A 189 -35.88 -6.10 -12.65
C GLY A 189 -35.80 -7.24 -11.64
N ASN A 190 -36.93 -7.66 -11.06
CA ASN A 190 -36.96 -8.83 -10.17
C ASN A 190 -36.61 -10.12 -10.90
N ALA A 191 -37.12 -10.29 -12.12
CA ALA A 191 -36.79 -11.45 -12.94
C ALA A 191 -35.29 -11.54 -13.23
N ILE A 192 -34.62 -10.41 -13.48
CA ILE A 192 -33.15 -10.33 -13.63
C ILE A 192 -32.42 -10.83 -12.37
N VAL A 193 -32.85 -10.41 -11.18
CA VAL A 193 -32.27 -10.87 -9.91
C VAL A 193 -32.40 -12.38 -9.74
N GLU A 194 -33.60 -12.93 -9.99
CA GLU A 194 -33.85 -14.36 -9.85
C GLU A 194 -33.11 -15.21 -10.91
N LEU A 195 -32.96 -14.70 -12.15
CA LEU A 195 -32.14 -15.35 -13.18
C LEU A 195 -30.65 -15.32 -12.85
N ALA A 196 -30.14 -14.23 -12.31
CA ALA A 196 -28.76 -14.15 -11.84
C ALA A 196 -28.52 -15.19 -10.72
N ALA A 197 -29.42 -15.25 -9.73
CA ALA A 197 -29.34 -16.25 -8.66
C ALA A 197 -29.46 -17.70 -9.18
N CYS A 198 -30.26 -17.94 -10.22
CA CYS A 198 -30.33 -19.24 -10.89
C CYS A 198 -28.97 -19.65 -11.47
N LEU A 199 -28.31 -18.73 -12.18
CA LEU A 199 -26.99 -18.98 -12.77
C LEU A 199 -25.86 -19.12 -11.73
N ASP A 200 -26.00 -18.51 -10.54
CA ASP A 200 -25.07 -18.74 -9.43
C ASP A 200 -25.13 -20.18 -8.90
N PHE A 201 -26.30 -20.82 -8.95
CA PHE A 201 -26.43 -22.25 -8.60
C PHE A 201 -25.96 -23.18 -9.72
N VAL A 202 -26.35 -22.90 -10.97
CA VAL A 202 -26.03 -23.71 -12.14
C VAL A 202 -25.69 -22.78 -13.33
N PRO A 203 -24.40 -22.51 -13.60
CA PRO A 203 -24.00 -21.56 -14.66
C PRO A 203 -24.42 -21.94 -16.09
N SER A 204 -24.72 -23.23 -16.30
CA SER A 204 -25.19 -23.82 -17.55
C SER A 204 -26.69 -24.12 -17.54
N PHE A 205 -27.47 -23.47 -16.68
CA PHE A 205 -28.92 -23.68 -16.63
C PHE A 205 -29.55 -23.28 -17.98
N PRO A 206 -30.38 -24.14 -18.60
CA PRO A 206 -30.98 -23.87 -19.91
C PRO A 206 -31.73 -22.54 -19.95
N ASP A 207 -31.59 -21.79 -21.04
CA ASP A 207 -32.25 -20.51 -21.34
C ASP A 207 -32.02 -19.35 -20.36
N ALA A 208 -31.53 -19.60 -19.13
CA ALA A 208 -31.43 -18.57 -18.09
C ALA A 208 -30.50 -17.42 -18.50
N ARG A 209 -29.36 -17.73 -19.14
CA ARG A 209 -28.42 -16.71 -19.62
C ARG A 209 -28.98 -15.86 -20.75
N GLU A 210 -29.64 -16.49 -21.72
CA GLU A 210 -30.27 -15.79 -22.84
C GLU A 210 -31.38 -14.87 -22.33
N ARG A 211 -32.27 -15.39 -21.47
CA ARG A 211 -33.35 -14.62 -20.86
C ARG A 211 -32.85 -13.48 -19.99
N LEU A 212 -31.77 -13.70 -19.22
CA LEU A 212 -31.14 -12.64 -18.42
C LEU A 212 -30.64 -11.51 -19.34
N THR A 213 -29.95 -11.87 -20.41
CA THR A 213 -29.41 -10.91 -21.40
C THR A 213 -30.54 -10.15 -22.09
N ALA A 214 -31.60 -10.83 -22.51
CA ALA A 214 -32.78 -10.22 -23.12
C ALA A 214 -33.49 -9.27 -22.14
N ALA A 215 -33.67 -9.68 -20.89
CA ALA A 215 -34.32 -8.87 -19.85
C ALA A 215 -33.52 -7.62 -19.50
N VAL A 216 -32.20 -7.75 -19.32
CA VAL A 216 -31.31 -6.60 -19.09
C VAL A 216 -31.36 -5.64 -20.29
N THR A 217 -31.35 -6.16 -21.52
CA THR A 217 -31.42 -5.34 -22.74
C THR A 217 -32.76 -4.61 -22.85
N ALA A 218 -33.88 -5.30 -22.60
CA ALA A 218 -35.21 -4.71 -22.61
C ALA A 218 -35.34 -3.63 -21.53
N LEU A 219 -34.93 -3.93 -20.29
CA LEU A 219 -35.00 -2.99 -19.19
C LEU A 219 -34.07 -1.79 -19.41
N ARG A 220 -32.88 -2.00 -19.98
CA ARG A 220 -31.99 -0.91 -20.39
C ARG A 220 -32.68 0.00 -21.39
N ARG A 221 -33.33 -0.53 -22.44
CA ARG A 221 -34.07 0.31 -23.40
C ARG A 221 -35.19 1.13 -22.75
N GLU A 222 -35.83 0.61 -21.70
CA GLU A 222 -36.86 1.35 -20.96
C GLU A 222 -36.29 2.51 -20.11
N VAL A 223 -35.14 2.30 -19.48
CA VAL A 223 -34.55 3.29 -18.55
C VAL A 223 -33.57 4.24 -19.23
N THR A 224 -32.96 3.85 -20.35
CA THR A 224 -32.04 4.69 -21.12
C THR A 224 -32.75 5.99 -21.52
N LEU A 225 -32.10 7.12 -21.26
CA LEU A 225 -32.61 8.40 -21.70
C LEU A 225 -32.28 8.60 -23.18
N ARG A 226 -33.33 8.60 -24.01
CA ARG A 226 -33.21 8.97 -25.42
C ARG A 226 -33.17 10.48 -25.54
N VAL A 227 -32.24 11.00 -26.31
CA VAL A 227 -32.10 12.44 -26.54
C VAL A 227 -32.07 12.68 -28.05
N ALA A 228 -32.92 13.57 -28.53
CA ALA A 228 -32.98 13.94 -29.93
C ALA A 228 -32.83 15.45 -30.10
N LEU A 229 -32.04 15.85 -31.10
CA LEU A 229 -31.83 17.24 -31.47
C LEU A 229 -32.87 17.62 -32.53
N LEU A 230 -33.70 18.62 -32.23
CA LEU A 230 -34.66 19.14 -33.21
C LEU A 230 -33.94 20.07 -34.19
N PRO A 231 -34.23 19.96 -35.50
CA PRO A 231 -33.71 20.90 -36.47
C PRO A 231 -34.26 22.31 -36.20
N SER A 232 -33.41 23.32 -36.39
CA SER A 232 -33.85 24.72 -36.33
C SER A 232 -34.75 25.02 -37.53
N GLU A 233 -35.99 25.42 -37.28
CA GLU A 233 -36.95 25.82 -38.33
C GLU A 233 -36.54 27.12 -39.03
N GLN A 234 -35.73 27.95 -38.36
CA GLN A 234 -35.29 29.23 -38.91
C GLN A 234 -34.05 29.05 -39.79
N PRO A 235 -34.00 29.68 -40.99
CA PRO A 235 -32.86 29.61 -41.90
C PRO A 235 -31.63 30.42 -41.45
N GLN A 236 -31.54 30.81 -40.17
CA GLN A 236 -30.43 31.59 -39.63
C GLN A 236 -29.13 30.77 -39.63
N GLN A 237 -28.02 31.42 -40.00
CA GLN A 237 -26.67 30.85 -39.87
C GLN A 237 -25.94 31.58 -38.73
N PRO A 238 -25.27 30.85 -37.80
CA PRO A 238 -25.17 29.38 -37.72
C PRO A 238 -26.44 28.70 -37.17
N ARG A 239 -26.74 27.47 -37.59
CA ARG A 239 -27.85 26.70 -37.02
C ARG A 239 -27.39 26.02 -35.71
N PHE A 240 -28.31 25.85 -34.78
CA PHE A 240 -28.03 25.16 -33.52
C PHE A 240 -27.47 23.74 -33.74
N SER A 241 -28.04 22.99 -34.69
CA SER A 241 -27.59 21.64 -35.07
C SER A 241 -26.19 21.58 -35.67
N ASP A 242 -25.70 22.70 -36.24
CA ASP A 242 -24.33 22.76 -36.80
C ASP A 242 -23.31 22.85 -35.66
N VAL A 243 -23.70 23.45 -34.53
CA VAL A 243 -22.86 23.65 -33.35
C VAL A 243 -22.95 22.46 -32.40
N VAL A 244 -24.18 22.08 -32.05
CA VAL A 244 -24.49 20.96 -31.15
C VAL A 244 -24.90 19.78 -32.01
N SER A 245 -23.91 18.99 -32.43
CA SER A 245 -24.12 17.72 -33.13
C SER A 245 -24.17 16.55 -32.15
N THR A 246 -24.75 15.43 -32.57
CA THR A 246 -24.80 14.17 -31.81
C THR A 246 -23.41 13.77 -31.31
N ASN A 247 -22.41 13.75 -32.19
CA ASN A 247 -21.02 13.37 -31.83
C ASN A 247 -20.39 14.32 -30.79
N ARG A 248 -20.60 15.63 -30.90
CA ARG A 248 -20.05 16.60 -29.93
C ARG A 248 -20.77 16.48 -28.59
N LEU A 249 -22.08 16.23 -28.63
CA LEU A 249 -22.89 16.07 -27.44
C LEU A 249 -22.53 14.78 -26.70
N GLU A 250 -22.33 13.66 -27.41
CA GLU A 250 -21.87 12.40 -26.82
C GLU A 250 -20.59 12.58 -26.01
N ALA A 251 -19.62 13.33 -26.54
CA ALA A 251 -18.37 13.64 -25.86
C ALA A 251 -18.54 14.54 -24.62
N ALA A 252 -19.66 15.25 -24.50
CA ALA A 252 -19.97 16.15 -23.38
C ALA A 252 -20.88 15.53 -22.32
N LEU A 253 -21.46 14.35 -22.58
CA LEU A 253 -22.32 13.64 -21.63
C LEU A 253 -21.50 12.82 -20.64
N ASP A 254 -22.05 12.64 -19.43
CA ASP A 254 -21.46 11.76 -18.42
C ASP A 254 -21.54 10.29 -18.90
N PRO A 255 -20.41 9.61 -19.17
CA PRO A 255 -20.41 8.25 -19.71
C PRO A 255 -20.97 7.22 -18.72
N ALA A 256 -21.15 7.59 -17.44
CA ALA A 256 -21.71 6.69 -16.45
C ALA A 256 -23.24 6.52 -16.60
N ILE A 257 -23.94 7.49 -17.19
CA ILE A 257 -25.39 7.47 -17.35
C ILE A 257 -25.75 6.83 -18.70
N ALA A 258 -26.78 6.01 -18.73
CA ALA A 258 -27.25 5.37 -19.96
C ALA A 258 -28.01 6.38 -20.85
N PHE A 259 -27.35 6.86 -21.91
CA PHE A 259 -27.95 7.71 -22.94
C PHE A 259 -28.00 6.99 -24.30
N GLU A 260 -29.01 7.35 -25.11
CA GLU A 260 -29.09 7.00 -26.53
C GLU A 260 -29.37 8.29 -27.31
N LEU A 261 -28.40 8.73 -28.10
CA LEU A 261 -28.58 9.89 -28.98
C LEU A 261 -29.24 9.44 -30.28
N SER A 262 -30.34 10.08 -30.67
CA SER A 262 -31.05 9.81 -31.92
C SER A 262 -31.10 11.05 -32.80
N GLU A 263 -30.85 10.87 -34.10
CA GLU A 263 -31.08 11.92 -35.11
C GLU A 263 -32.56 12.03 -35.50
N GLN A 264 -33.34 10.96 -35.27
CA GLN A 264 -34.77 10.94 -35.54
C GLN A 264 -35.53 11.20 -34.24
N PRO A 265 -36.18 12.37 -34.08
CA PRO A 265 -36.92 12.68 -32.88
C PRO A 265 -38.16 11.78 -32.77
N ASP A 266 -38.25 11.03 -31.68
CA ASP A 266 -39.49 10.38 -31.25
C ASP A 266 -40.08 11.16 -30.07
N PRO A 267 -41.09 12.01 -30.29
CA PRO A 267 -41.66 12.85 -29.24
C PRO A 267 -42.29 12.03 -28.10
N ALA A 268 -42.62 10.76 -28.32
CA ALA A 268 -43.21 9.91 -27.29
C ALA A 268 -42.19 9.30 -26.33
N SER A 269 -40.90 9.27 -26.69
CA SER A 269 -39.86 8.58 -25.90
C SER A 269 -38.54 9.34 -25.73
N SER A 270 -38.33 10.44 -26.46
CA SER A 270 -37.08 11.20 -26.45
C SER A 270 -37.20 12.54 -25.73
N LEU A 271 -36.14 12.94 -25.03
CA LEU A 271 -35.90 14.31 -24.61
C LEU A 271 -35.52 15.13 -25.84
N LEU A 272 -36.36 16.08 -26.22
CA LEU A 272 -36.18 16.91 -27.39
C LEU A 272 -35.42 18.18 -27.01
N ILE A 273 -34.34 18.47 -27.74
CA ILE A 273 -33.49 19.65 -27.49
C ILE A 273 -33.50 20.51 -28.74
N SER A 274 -33.80 21.79 -28.56
CA SER A 274 -33.75 22.79 -29.62
C SER A 274 -33.10 24.08 -29.14
N GLY A 275 -32.49 24.80 -30.08
CA GLY A 275 -31.95 26.13 -29.84
C GLY A 275 -32.49 27.10 -30.89
N ALA A 276 -33.10 28.18 -30.44
CA ALA A 276 -33.56 29.28 -31.29
C ALA A 276 -32.66 30.51 -31.11
N GLU A 277 -32.64 31.40 -32.11
CA GLU A 277 -31.92 32.69 -32.06
C GLU A 277 -30.43 32.56 -31.72
N LEU A 278 -29.75 31.53 -32.25
CA LEU A 278 -28.31 31.37 -32.06
C LEU A 278 -27.56 32.50 -32.78
N GLN A 279 -26.93 33.37 -32.00
CA GLN A 279 -26.13 34.48 -32.50
C GLN A 279 -24.73 34.43 -31.90
N ILE A 280 -23.71 34.65 -32.73
CA ILE A 280 -22.32 34.76 -32.29
C ILE A 280 -21.80 36.11 -32.78
N SER A 281 -21.41 36.97 -31.85
CA SER A 281 -20.85 38.29 -32.13
C SER A 281 -19.42 38.39 -31.62
N PHE A 282 -18.54 38.99 -32.39
CA PHE A 282 -17.15 39.25 -32.01
C PHE A 282 -16.92 40.75 -31.87
N HIS A 283 -16.21 41.13 -30.82
CA HIS A 283 -15.76 42.49 -30.59
C HIS A 283 -14.25 42.51 -30.43
N ARG A 284 -13.59 43.44 -31.12
CA ARG A 284 -12.15 43.64 -31.04
C ARG A 284 -11.92 44.99 -30.39
N ASP A 285 -11.23 44.98 -29.26
CA ASP A 285 -10.76 46.19 -28.61
C ASP A 285 -9.24 46.29 -28.77
N ARG A 286 -8.74 47.50 -28.97
CA ARG A 286 -7.32 47.80 -29.13
C ARG A 286 -6.97 48.98 -28.25
N ARG A 287 -6.03 48.76 -27.34
CA ARG A 287 -5.49 49.76 -26.46
C ARG A 287 -3.99 49.88 -26.68
N THR A 288 -3.49 51.10 -26.77
CA THR A 288 -2.04 51.36 -26.84
C THR A 288 -1.54 51.66 -25.43
N ASP A 289 -0.60 50.85 -24.96
CA ASP A 289 0.05 51.04 -23.68
C ASP A 289 1.53 51.39 -23.90
N GLN A 290 2.04 52.31 -23.08
CA GLN A 290 3.46 52.62 -23.02
C GLN A 290 4.11 51.63 -22.05
N LEU A 291 4.97 50.75 -22.57
CA LEU A 291 5.72 49.80 -21.78
C LEU A 291 7.18 50.25 -21.71
N SER A 292 7.85 49.88 -20.63
CA SER A 292 9.30 50.00 -20.51
C SER A 292 9.87 48.66 -20.14
N CYS A 293 10.97 48.28 -20.79
CA CYS A 293 11.74 47.11 -20.39
C CYS A 293 13.19 47.50 -20.14
N GLU A 294 13.85 46.71 -19.32
CA GLU A 294 15.29 46.81 -19.13
C GLU A 294 15.99 45.88 -20.12
N TYR A 295 17.09 46.37 -20.69
CA TYR A 295 17.96 45.55 -21.53
C TYR A 295 19.42 45.85 -21.23
N VAL A 296 20.28 44.88 -21.57
CA VAL A 296 21.72 45.00 -21.38
C VAL A 296 22.29 45.92 -22.45
N CYS A 297 22.70 47.12 -22.06
CA CYS A 297 23.22 48.16 -22.95
C CYS A 297 24.76 48.31 -22.88
N GLY A 298 25.41 47.50 -22.06
CA GLY A 298 26.85 47.50 -21.85
C GLY A 298 27.20 46.60 -20.67
N VAL A 299 28.46 46.62 -20.29
CA VAL A 299 28.99 45.86 -19.15
C VAL A 299 29.75 46.83 -18.28
N ASP A 300 29.39 46.91 -17.00
CA ASP A 300 30.14 47.63 -15.98
C ASP A 300 30.96 46.62 -15.17
N HIS A 301 32.19 46.98 -14.79
CA HIS A 301 33.04 46.13 -13.98
C HIS A 301 32.89 46.53 -12.51
N HIS A 302 32.27 45.67 -11.71
CA HIS A 302 32.12 45.88 -10.27
C HIS A 302 33.07 44.98 -9.49
N PRO A 303 33.50 45.39 -8.27
CA PRO A 303 34.17 44.50 -7.34
C PRO A 303 33.37 43.22 -7.14
N ASN A 304 34.04 42.07 -7.19
CA ASN A 304 33.40 40.77 -7.03
C ASN A 304 33.31 40.40 -5.54
N PRO A 305 32.11 40.41 -4.91
CA PRO A 305 31.96 40.06 -3.50
C PRO A 305 32.38 38.61 -3.20
N ASP A 306 32.35 37.73 -4.20
CA ASP A 306 32.80 36.34 -4.05
C ASP A 306 34.31 36.25 -3.89
N HIS A 307 35.07 37.21 -4.43
CA HIS A 307 36.51 37.29 -4.23
C HIS A 307 36.83 37.62 -2.76
N ASP A 308 36.14 38.63 -2.19
CA ASP A 308 36.28 39.00 -0.77
C ASP A 308 35.87 37.85 0.16
N HIS A 309 34.84 37.09 -0.21
CA HIS A 309 34.42 35.91 0.53
C HIS A 309 35.46 34.78 0.43
N ALA A 310 36.01 34.52 -0.75
CA ALA A 310 37.08 33.53 -0.94
C ALA A 310 38.35 33.90 -0.16
N GLU A 311 38.69 35.18 -0.08
CA GLU A 311 39.79 35.69 0.75
C GLU A 311 39.55 35.44 2.24
N ARG A 312 38.33 35.71 2.75
CA ARG A 312 37.97 35.40 4.14
C ARG A 312 38.04 33.90 4.45
N LEU A 313 37.55 33.05 3.54
CA LEU A 313 37.61 31.59 3.71
C LEU A 313 39.05 31.07 3.77
N LEU A 314 39.95 31.63 2.96
CA LEU A 314 41.37 31.29 3.02
C LEU A 314 41.96 31.68 4.38
N ALA A 315 41.69 32.90 4.86
CA ALA A 315 42.16 33.37 6.16
C ALA A 315 41.63 32.51 7.32
N ASP A 316 40.38 32.04 7.26
CA ASP A 316 39.81 31.11 8.25
C ASP A 316 40.48 29.74 8.23
N ALA A 317 40.66 29.16 7.04
CA ALA A 317 41.33 27.87 6.88
C ALA A 317 42.79 27.93 7.37
N GLU A 318 43.51 29.02 7.11
CA GLU A 318 44.86 29.27 7.62
C GLU A 318 44.88 29.34 9.16
N ARG A 319 43.93 30.05 9.78
CA ARG A 319 43.81 30.10 11.25
C ARG A 319 43.51 28.73 11.86
N GLN A 320 42.70 27.93 11.20
CA GLN A 320 42.34 26.59 11.66
C GLN A 320 43.53 25.63 11.61
N VAL A 321 44.27 25.61 10.49
CA VAL A 321 45.51 24.82 10.38
C VAL A 321 46.50 25.22 11.49
N ALA A 322 46.76 26.52 11.65
CA ALA A 322 47.68 27.01 12.68
C ALA A 322 47.25 26.69 14.12
N THR A 323 45.94 26.51 14.37
CA THR A 323 45.43 26.10 15.69
C THR A 323 45.61 24.60 15.91
N LEU A 324 45.26 23.78 14.91
CA LEU A 324 45.41 22.33 14.97
C LEU A 324 46.88 21.91 15.05
N GLU A 325 47.79 22.61 14.38
CA GLU A 325 49.24 22.37 14.49
C GLU A 325 49.73 22.62 15.93
N ARG A 326 49.29 23.71 16.57
CA ARG A 326 49.63 24.01 17.97
C ARG A 326 49.11 22.94 18.93
N ASP A 327 47.89 22.48 18.74
CA ASP A 327 47.31 21.40 19.55
C ASP A 327 48.00 20.07 19.29
N GLY A 328 48.36 19.81 18.03
CA GLY A 328 49.16 18.67 17.62
C GLY A 328 50.48 18.62 18.39
N SER A 329 51.28 19.67 18.38
CA SER A 329 52.57 19.70 19.09
C SER A 329 52.43 19.45 20.60
N ARG A 330 51.32 19.89 21.22
CA ARG A 330 51.02 19.62 22.63
C ARG A 330 50.75 18.13 22.88
N ILE A 331 49.89 17.54 22.06
CA ILE A 331 49.49 16.12 22.19
C ILE A 331 50.67 15.19 21.86
N GLU A 332 51.49 15.52 20.87
CA GLU A 332 52.74 14.79 20.59
C GLU A 332 53.67 14.80 21.81
N SER A 333 53.82 15.96 22.45
CA SER A 333 54.61 16.08 23.69
C SER A 333 54.05 15.22 24.83
N ASP A 334 52.72 15.13 24.95
CA ASP A 334 52.04 14.27 25.92
C ASP A 334 52.26 12.78 25.63
N VAL A 335 52.20 12.34 24.36
CA VAL A 335 52.55 10.97 23.97
C VAL A 335 53.97 10.62 24.40
N HIS A 336 54.94 11.52 24.17
CA HIS A 336 56.31 11.31 24.61
C HIS A 336 56.46 11.26 26.13
N ARG A 337 55.67 12.05 26.88
CA ARG A 337 55.65 11.98 28.35
C ARG A 337 55.13 10.63 28.82
N VAL A 338 53.95 10.22 28.36
CA VAL A 338 53.31 8.96 28.79
C VAL A 338 54.11 7.73 28.37
N GLN A 339 54.82 7.79 27.23
CA GLN A 339 55.74 6.73 26.83
C GLN A 339 56.84 6.53 27.88
N ARG A 340 57.44 7.62 28.40
CA ARG A 340 58.44 7.52 29.47
C ARG A 340 57.85 6.91 30.74
N ASP A 341 56.61 7.25 31.08
CA ASP A 341 55.92 6.70 32.26
C ASP A 341 55.68 5.18 32.13
N VAL A 342 55.35 4.71 30.92
CA VAL A 342 55.27 3.27 30.61
C VAL A 342 56.64 2.62 30.79
N ASP A 343 57.69 3.18 30.19
CA ASP A 343 59.04 2.61 30.26
C ASP A 343 59.54 2.53 31.72
N GLU A 344 59.25 3.54 32.54
CA GLU A 344 59.58 3.54 33.98
C GLU A 344 58.76 2.48 34.76
N ALA A 345 57.47 2.34 34.45
CA ALA A 345 56.62 1.33 35.06
C ALA A 345 57.07 -0.10 34.71
N GLU A 346 57.54 -0.35 33.47
CA GLU A 346 58.12 -1.62 33.04
C GLU A 346 59.40 -1.95 33.81
N LEU A 347 60.29 -0.97 33.97
CA LEU A 347 61.49 -1.12 34.78
C LEU A 347 61.16 -1.47 36.24
N ARG A 348 60.13 -0.85 36.82
CA ARG A 348 59.67 -1.15 38.18
C ARG A 348 59.11 -2.56 38.31
N VAL A 349 58.30 -3.02 37.35
CA VAL A 349 57.82 -4.42 37.31
C VAL A 349 59.00 -5.38 37.29
N THR A 350 59.98 -5.15 36.41
CA THR A 350 61.18 -6.00 36.28
C THR A 350 61.98 -6.05 37.59
N ARG A 351 62.13 -4.91 38.28
CA ARG A 351 62.80 -4.85 39.59
C ARG A 351 62.06 -5.69 40.64
N GLU A 352 60.74 -5.52 40.78
CA GLU A 352 59.94 -6.26 41.77
C GLU A 352 59.86 -7.77 41.47
N GLU A 353 59.88 -8.18 40.20
CA GLU A 353 60.01 -9.59 39.81
C GLU A 353 61.33 -10.18 40.32
N SER A 354 62.43 -9.45 40.14
CA SER A 354 63.75 -9.90 40.60
C SER A 354 63.82 -10.01 42.14
N GLU A 355 63.19 -9.09 42.88
CA GLU A 355 63.11 -9.16 44.35
C GLU A 355 62.22 -10.31 44.82
N LEU A 356 61.09 -10.54 44.15
CA LEU A 356 60.20 -11.66 44.45
C LEU A 356 60.93 -13.00 44.30
N ASP A 357 61.71 -13.16 43.24
CA ASP A 357 62.49 -14.38 43.01
C ASP A 357 63.62 -14.55 44.03
N ARG A 358 64.22 -13.47 44.54
CA ARG A 358 65.14 -13.56 45.70
C ARG A 358 64.40 -14.04 46.94
N ALA A 359 63.26 -13.44 47.29
CA ALA A 359 62.47 -13.84 48.45
C ALA A 359 61.98 -15.30 48.37
N ARG A 360 61.68 -15.82 47.16
CA ARG A 360 61.36 -17.24 46.93
C ARG A 360 62.53 -18.14 47.29
N ARG A 361 63.72 -17.82 46.77
CA ARG A 361 64.94 -18.58 47.07
C ARG A 361 65.26 -18.55 48.56
N ASP A 362 65.11 -17.41 49.23
CA ASP A 362 65.37 -17.28 50.67
C ASP A 362 64.39 -18.13 51.50
N LEU A 363 63.11 -18.15 51.13
CA LEU A 363 62.11 -19.02 51.77
C LEU A 363 62.43 -20.50 51.56
N GLU A 364 62.89 -20.89 50.38
CA GLU A 364 63.28 -22.27 50.07
C GLU A 364 64.51 -22.71 50.88
N VAL A 365 65.53 -21.85 50.95
CA VAL A 365 66.71 -22.07 51.81
C VAL A 365 66.31 -22.19 53.29
N CYS A 366 65.39 -21.35 53.77
CA CYS A 366 64.87 -21.46 55.14
C CYS A 366 64.16 -22.80 55.39
N ARG A 367 63.34 -23.26 54.43
CA ARG A 367 62.63 -24.54 54.52
C ARG A 367 63.59 -25.73 54.58
N GLN A 368 64.60 -25.76 53.72
CA GLN A 368 65.62 -26.81 53.71
C GLN A 368 66.42 -26.85 55.03
N LYS A 369 66.78 -25.69 55.59
CA LYS A 369 67.50 -25.62 56.88
C LYS A 369 66.65 -26.10 58.07
N ASN A 370 65.33 -25.96 58.00
CA ASN A 370 64.40 -26.34 59.08
C ASN A 370 63.78 -27.74 58.92
N GLU A 371 64.14 -28.53 57.90
CA GLU A 371 63.61 -29.90 57.72
C GLU A 371 64.00 -30.88 58.85
N HIS A 372 65.00 -30.55 59.68
CA HIS A 372 65.48 -31.41 60.78
C HIS A 372 65.21 -30.83 62.19
N GLY A 373 64.43 -29.75 62.33
CA GLY A 373 64.09 -29.15 63.62
C GLY A 373 62.90 -28.20 63.55
N LYS A 374 62.05 -28.16 64.59
CA LYS A 374 60.74 -27.46 64.64
C LYS A 374 60.84 -25.91 64.62
N GLY A 375 61.42 -25.31 63.57
CA GLY A 375 61.43 -23.86 63.31
C GLY A 375 60.45 -23.44 62.21
N HIS A 376 59.66 -22.40 62.42
CA HIS A 376 58.68 -21.90 61.44
C HIS A 376 59.22 -20.70 60.62
N CYS A 377 59.41 -20.86 59.30
CA CYS A 377 59.81 -19.80 58.33
C CYS A 377 58.69 -18.77 58.05
N SER A 378 58.15 -18.14 59.09
CA SER A 378 57.02 -17.21 58.98
C SER A 378 57.43 -15.83 58.44
N SER A 379 58.64 -15.35 58.76
CA SER A 379 59.19 -14.08 58.28
C SER A 379 59.41 -14.06 56.77
N GLU A 380 60.05 -15.10 56.23
CA GLU A 380 60.36 -15.20 54.80
C GLU A 380 59.08 -15.37 53.98
N ARG A 381 58.08 -16.08 54.54
CA ARG A 381 56.76 -16.20 53.94
C ARG A 381 56.05 -14.85 53.88
N SER A 382 56.10 -14.06 54.96
CA SER A 382 55.52 -12.71 54.97
C SER A 382 56.23 -11.76 54.00
N GLN A 383 57.55 -11.88 53.84
CA GLN A 383 58.32 -11.10 52.87
C GLN A 383 57.95 -11.47 51.44
N LEU A 384 57.84 -12.76 51.14
CA LEU A 384 57.37 -13.25 49.84
C LEU A 384 55.98 -12.70 49.51
N GLU A 385 55.02 -12.83 50.42
CA GLU A 385 53.65 -12.32 50.25
C GLU A 385 53.63 -10.79 50.08
N SER A 386 54.53 -10.06 50.75
CA SER A 386 54.69 -8.61 50.56
C SER A 386 55.23 -8.25 49.17
N HIS A 387 56.22 -8.97 48.66
CA HIS A 387 56.76 -8.74 47.31
C HIS A 387 55.76 -9.14 46.22
N GLN A 388 54.94 -10.18 46.45
CA GLN A 388 53.84 -10.54 45.54
C GLN A 388 52.85 -9.38 45.40
N ARG A 389 52.40 -8.79 46.52
CA ARG A 389 51.49 -7.63 46.49
C ARG A 389 52.09 -6.41 45.79
N ARG A 390 53.39 -6.16 45.99
CA ARG A 390 54.10 -5.05 45.32
C ARG A 390 54.23 -5.28 43.81
N LEU A 391 54.56 -6.49 43.39
CA LEU A 391 54.60 -6.86 41.97
C LEU A 391 53.23 -6.73 41.31
N GLU A 392 52.16 -7.20 41.96
CA GLU A 392 50.80 -7.03 41.46
C GLU A 392 50.42 -5.55 41.33
N GLY A 393 50.78 -4.71 42.30
CA GLY A 393 50.59 -3.26 42.22
C GLY A 393 51.38 -2.61 41.07
N ALA A 394 52.63 -3.01 40.87
CA ALA A 394 53.47 -2.52 39.78
C ALA A 394 52.90 -2.92 38.41
N ARG A 395 52.40 -4.16 38.26
CA ARG A 395 51.76 -4.66 37.03
C ARG A 395 50.46 -3.91 36.73
N ARG A 396 49.62 -3.64 37.73
CA ARG A 396 48.40 -2.82 37.55
C ARG A 396 48.73 -1.40 37.10
N THR A 397 49.80 -0.82 37.65
CA THR A 397 50.24 0.52 37.24
C THR A 397 50.74 0.52 35.80
N LEU A 398 51.56 -0.46 35.41
CA LEU A 398 52.01 -0.61 34.03
C LEU A 398 50.83 -0.79 33.05
N GLU A 399 49.85 -1.62 33.40
CA GLU A 399 48.66 -1.79 32.58
C GLU A 399 47.87 -0.48 32.44
N SER A 400 47.78 0.32 33.51
CA SER A 400 47.18 1.65 33.47
C SER A 400 47.92 2.60 32.53
N GLU A 401 49.25 2.69 32.63
CA GLU A 401 50.04 3.58 31.77
C GLU A 401 50.03 3.13 30.31
N ARG A 402 50.02 1.81 30.04
CA ARG A 402 49.86 1.29 28.67
C ARG A 402 48.50 1.70 28.07
N ARG A 403 47.44 1.72 28.88
CA ARG A 403 46.13 2.24 28.44
C ARG A 403 46.18 3.74 28.16
N HIS A 404 46.82 4.53 29.03
CA HIS A 404 47.01 5.96 28.79
C HIS A 404 47.83 6.24 27.52
N LEU A 405 48.89 5.48 27.27
CA LEU A 405 49.70 5.60 26.06
C LEU A 405 48.91 5.27 24.81
N MET A 406 48.09 4.20 24.86
CA MET A 406 47.21 3.83 23.76
C MET A 406 46.20 4.96 23.46
N GLN A 407 45.62 5.55 24.50
CA GLN A 407 44.71 6.69 24.36
C GLN A 407 45.42 7.91 23.76
N ALA A 408 46.57 8.32 24.32
CA ALA A 408 47.33 9.47 23.84
C ALA A 408 47.77 9.29 22.37
N ARG A 409 48.18 8.08 21.97
CA ARG A 409 48.50 7.77 20.56
C ARG A 409 47.26 7.86 19.66
N GLY A 410 46.10 7.41 20.12
CA GLY A 410 44.84 7.54 19.40
C GLY A 410 44.43 9.01 19.21
N GLU A 411 44.60 9.83 20.25
CA GLU A 411 44.36 11.28 20.20
C GLU A 411 45.32 11.97 19.22
N TRP A 412 46.61 11.59 19.22
CA TRP A 412 47.60 12.10 18.28
C TRP A 412 47.26 11.77 16.83
N THR A 413 46.91 10.51 16.53
CA THR A 413 46.51 10.13 15.16
C THR A 413 45.27 10.90 14.71
N SER A 414 44.29 11.10 15.61
CA SER A 414 43.10 11.89 15.32
C SER A 414 43.41 13.35 15.03
N VAL A 415 44.37 13.96 15.73
CA VAL A 415 44.78 15.35 15.45
C VAL A 415 45.57 15.45 14.15
N ARG A 416 46.45 14.49 13.86
CA ARG A 416 47.20 14.45 12.60
C ARG A 416 46.26 14.39 11.38
N ASP A 417 45.25 13.54 11.45
CA ASP A 417 44.25 13.41 10.36
C ASP A 417 43.42 14.70 10.21
N ARG A 418 43.13 15.39 11.33
CA ARG A 418 42.49 16.71 11.32
C ARG A 418 43.37 17.79 10.70
N ILE A 419 44.67 17.82 10.99
CA ILE A 419 45.63 18.75 10.35
C ILE A 419 45.65 18.50 8.84
N GLN A 420 45.81 17.25 8.40
CA GLN A 420 45.83 16.91 6.98
C GLN A 420 44.53 17.34 6.27
N SER A 421 43.38 17.15 6.91
CA SER A 421 42.09 17.57 6.37
C SER A 421 41.99 19.10 6.27
N ALA A 422 42.45 19.83 7.28
CA ALA A 422 42.47 21.29 7.29
C ALA A 422 43.45 21.87 6.23
N GLU A 423 44.58 21.21 5.96
CA GLU A 423 45.49 21.59 4.88
C GLU A 423 44.86 21.43 3.49
N GLN A 424 44.10 20.35 3.28
CA GLN A 424 43.34 20.17 2.04
C GLN A 424 42.29 21.27 1.87
N GLU A 425 41.62 21.65 2.96
CA GLU A 425 40.65 22.74 2.97
C GLU A 425 41.30 24.09 2.66
N ARG A 426 42.47 24.38 3.26
CA ARG A 426 43.29 25.56 2.93
C ARG A 426 43.67 25.60 1.44
N SER A 427 44.10 24.48 0.86
CA SER A 427 44.43 24.41 -0.57
C SER A 427 43.22 24.71 -1.44
N ARG A 428 42.05 24.13 -1.13
CA ARG A 428 40.82 24.39 -1.88
C ARG A 428 40.38 25.85 -1.75
N ALA A 429 40.50 26.44 -0.57
CA ALA A 429 40.22 27.86 -0.35
C ALA A 429 41.15 28.76 -1.17
N LEU A 430 42.45 28.43 -1.22
CA LEU A 430 43.44 29.13 -2.04
C LEU A 430 43.14 29.03 -3.53
N ASP A 431 42.82 27.83 -4.03
CA ASP A 431 42.47 27.62 -5.43
C ASP A 431 41.19 28.37 -5.80
N ARG A 432 40.19 28.40 -4.91
CA ARG A 432 38.98 29.19 -5.08
C ARG A 432 39.29 30.69 -5.13
N MET A 433 40.12 31.20 -4.23
CA MET A 433 40.53 32.62 -4.24
C MET A 433 41.27 32.99 -5.54
N ARG A 434 42.15 32.12 -6.03
CA ARG A 434 42.90 32.32 -7.29
C ARG A 434 42.02 32.27 -8.53
N SER A 435 41.04 31.39 -8.56
CA SER A 435 40.13 31.21 -9.70
C SER A 435 38.98 32.22 -9.72
N THR A 436 38.70 32.88 -8.59
CA THR A 436 37.66 33.90 -8.50
C THR A 436 38.21 35.26 -8.93
N PRO A 437 37.73 35.87 -10.03
CA PRO A 437 38.24 37.16 -10.51
C PRO A 437 37.88 38.28 -9.53
N ARG A 438 38.76 39.30 -9.43
CA ARG A 438 38.60 40.46 -8.53
C ARG A 438 37.44 41.38 -8.91
N THR A 439 37.09 41.42 -10.20
CA THR A 439 35.95 42.17 -10.70
C THR A 439 35.09 41.24 -11.54
N VAL A 440 33.78 41.44 -11.46
CA VAL A 440 32.81 40.77 -12.32
C VAL A 440 32.22 41.79 -13.27
N ALA A 441 32.11 41.36 -14.53
CA ALA A 441 31.31 42.03 -15.53
C ALA A 441 29.84 41.91 -15.10
N VAL A 442 29.24 43.02 -14.72
CA VAL A 442 27.81 43.11 -14.47
C VAL A 442 27.19 43.82 -15.66
N ASP A 443 26.15 43.22 -16.21
CA ASP A 443 25.40 43.83 -17.30
C ASP A 443 24.82 45.17 -16.87
N ARG A 444 25.19 46.24 -17.57
CA ARG A 444 24.59 47.55 -17.39
C ARG A 444 23.20 47.52 -17.99
N THR A 445 22.18 47.62 -17.15
CA THR A 445 20.79 47.69 -17.59
C THR A 445 20.40 49.12 -17.93
N CYS A 446 19.91 49.32 -19.15
CA CYS A 446 19.28 50.56 -19.57
C CYS A 446 17.77 50.35 -19.71
N SER A 447 16.98 51.34 -19.31
CA SER A 447 15.54 51.35 -19.57
C SER A 447 15.27 51.75 -21.02
N HIS A 448 14.41 50.98 -21.68
CA HIS A 448 13.95 51.24 -23.05
C HIS A 448 12.42 51.31 -23.06
N GLY A 449 11.88 52.49 -23.39
CA GLY A 449 10.45 52.68 -23.59
C GLY A 449 10.03 52.25 -25.00
N TYR A 450 8.93 51.51 -25.10
CA TYR A 450 8.31 51.14 -26.36
C TYR A 450 6.78 51.10 -26.26
N SER A 451 6.10 51.50 -27.32
CA SER A 451 4.65 51.37 -27.43
C SER A 451 4.28 49.93 -27.81
N ALA A 452 3.41 49.31 -27.02
CA ALA A 452 2.78 48.05 -27.35
C ALA A 452 1.28 48.24 -27.51
N GLU A 453 0.69 47.48 -28.42
CA GLU A 453 -0.75 47.47 -28.62
C GLU A 453 -1.31 46.20 -28.02
N GLN A 454 -2.14 46.36 -27.00
CA GLN A 454 -2.93 45.29 -26.44
C GLN A 454 -4.20 45.13 -27.27
N HIS A 455 -4.35 43.98 -27.89
CA HIS A 455 -5.54 43.57 -28.62
C HIS A 455 -6.32 42.62 -27.74
N THR A 456 -7.63 42.84 -27.65
CA THR A 456 -8.56 41.92 -26.99
C THR A 456 -9.62 41.51 -27.99
N LEU A 457 -9.69 40.23 -28.31
CA LEU A 457 -10.80 39.64 -29.06
C LEU A 457 -11.76 39.02 -28.06
N ALA A 458 -12.93 39.63 -27.92
CA ALA A 458 -14.04 39.12 -27.12
C ALA A 458 -15.12 38.56 -28.05
N GLY A 459 -15.76 37.48 -27.63
CA GLY A 459 -16.82 36.81 -28.36
C GLY A 459 -17.96 36.53 -27.42
N ARG A 460 -19.18 36.75 -27.89
CA ARG A 460 -20.42 36.47 -27.17
C ARG A 460 -21.31 35.58 -28.02
N LEU A 461 -21.78 34.49 -27.45
CA LEU A 461 -22.74 33.58 -28.06
C LEU A 461 -24.04 33.66 -27.25
N SER A 462 -25.15 33.97 -27.91
CA SER A 462 -26.48 33.96 -27.31
C SER A 462 -27.39 32.94 -27.99
N VAL A 463 -28.16 32.19 -27.22
CA VAL A 463 -29.12 31.19 -27.74
C VAL A 463 -30.29 31.03 -26.77
N LYS A 464 -31.50 30.88 -27.30
CA LYS A 464 -32.67 30.45 -26.51
C LYS A 464 -32.76 28.93 -26.56
N LEU A 465 -32.29 28.29 -25.49
CA LEU A 465 -32.29 26.83 -25.37
C LEU A 465 -33.65 26.36 -24.86
N SER A 466 -34.21 25.34 -25.50
CA SER A 466 -35.42 24.65 -25.06
C SER A 466 -35.14 23.15 -24.91
N VAL A 467 -35.52 22.60 -23.76
CA VAL A 467 -35.46 21.16 -23.48
C VAL A 467 -36.87 20.69 -23.13
N GLN A 468 -37.40 19.77 -23.93
CA GLN A 468 -38.77 19.28 -23.81
C GLN A 468 -38.78 17.77 -23.54
N GLU A 469 -39.55 17.36 -22.55
CA GLU A 469 -39.77 15.96 -22.19
C GLU A 469 -40.68 15.22 -23.16
N PRO A 470 -40.67 13.87 -23.14
CA PRO A 470 -41.65 13.06 -23.84
C PRO A 470 -43.11 13.36 -23.47
N SER A 471 -43.34 13.90 -22.26
CA SER A 471 -44.65 14.37 -21.79
C SER A 471 -45.15 15.63 -22.52
N GLY A 472 -44.29 16.27 -23.31
CA GLY A 472 -44.51 17.58 -23.90
C GLY A 472 -44.16 18.75 -22.96
N ARG A 473 -43.83 18.48 -21.69
CA ARG A 473 -43.43 19.51 -20.71
C ARG A 473 -42.08 20.11 -21.06
N ILE A 474 -41.99 21.43 -21.06
CA ILE A 474 -40.73 22.15 -21.25
C ILE A 474 -40.05 22.29 -19.88
N VAL A 475 -38.84 21.74 -19.74
CA VAL A 475 -38.08 21.71 -18.48
C VAL A 475 -37.07 22.85 -18.43
N VAL A 476 -36.54 23.26 -19.58
CA VAL A 476 -35.64 24.39 -19.72
C VAL A 476 -36.14 25.26 -20.85
N GLN A 477 -36.32 26.56 -20.59
CA GLN A 477 -36.65 27.56 -21.60
C GLN A 477 -36.03 28.90 -21.21
N GLU A 478 -34.71 29.01 -21.38
CA GLU A 478 -33.97 30.18 -20.90
C GLU A 478 -33.01 30.72 -21.97
N PRO A 479 -32.83 32.05 -22.06
CA PRO A 479 -31.79 32.64 -22.89
C PRO A 479 -30.42 32.42 -22.23
N TYR A 480 -29.52 31.76 -22.93
CA TYR A 480 -28.13 31.58 -22.53
C TYR A 480 -27.25 32.61 -23.22
N SER A 481 -26.31 33.17 -22.46
CA SER A 481 -25.26 34.05 -22.97
C SER A 481 -23.92 33.54 -22.49
N LEU A 482 -23.06 33.14 -23.43
CA LEU A 482 -21.72 32.63 -23.17
C LEU A 482 -20.71 33.63 -23.70
N GLU A 483 -19.65 33.85 -22.93
CA GLU A 483 -18.60 34.81 -23.28
C GLU A 483 -17.22 34.13 -23.25
N ALA A 484 -16.34 34.60 -24.11
CA ALA A 484 -14.94 34.19 -24.18
C ALA A 484 -14.11 35.38 -24.64
N ALA A 485 -12.90 35.53 -24.10
CA ALA A 485 -12.01 36.61 -24.49
C ALA A 485 -10.55 36.14 -24.54
N ARG A 486 -9.81 36.64 -25.52
CA ARG A 486 -8.38 36.40 -25.72
C ARG A 486 -7.70 37.76 -25.83
N SER A 487 -6.70 38.01 -24.98
CA SER A 487 -5.86 39.20 -25.06
C SER A 487 -4.45 38.85 -25.49
N TRP A 488 -3.89 39.61 -26.42
CA TRP A 488 -2.49 39.49 -26.82
C TRP A 488 -1.89 40.88 -27.06
N GLN A 489 -0.57 40.96 -27.06
CA GLN A 489 0.15 42.19 -27.34
C GLN A 489 0.88 42.09 -28.67
N THR A 490 0.87 43.18 -29.43
CA THR A 490 1.68 43.35 -30.64
C THR A 490 2.58 44.57 -30.49
N HIS A 491 3.84 44.42 -30.84
CA HIS A 491 4.80 45.52 -30.96
C HIS A 491 5.75 45.22 -32.12
N GLY A 492 6.42 46.26 -32.64
CA GLY A 492 7.50 46.05 -33.61
C GLY A 492 8.63 45.23 -33.00
N THR A 493 9.18 44.29 -33.76
CA THR A 493 10.33 43.50 -33.31
C THR A 493 11.56 44.40 -33.17
N GLN A 494 12.18 44.39 -32.00
CA GLN A 494 13.38 45.19 -31.73
C GLN A 494 14.53 44.28 -31.29
N PRO A 495 15.28 43.69 -32.24
CA PRO A 495 16.38 42.79 -31.92
C PRO A 495 17.44 43.47 -31.06
N GLY A 496 17.98 42.78 -30.07
CA GLY A 496 19.06 43.28 -29.21
C GLY A 496 18.65 44.26 -28.10
N ARG A 497 17.33 44.46 -27.87
CA ARG A 497 16.82 45.13 -26.67
C ARG A 497 16.43 44.07 -25.64
N CYS A 498 15.19 44.06 -25.17
CA CYS A 498 14.71 43.12 -24.15
C CYS A 498 14.03 41.88 -24.76
N PRO A 499 14.01 40.73 -24.05
CA PRO A 499 13.36 39.50 -24.53
C PRO A 499 11.88 39.67 -24.88
N SER A 500 11.16 40.54 -24.17
CA SER A 500 9.75 40.86 -24.45
C SER A 500 9.59 41.61 -25.77
N ALA A 501 10.44 42.61 -26.07
CA ALA A 501 10.41 43.34 -27.34
C ALA A 501 11.06 42.56 -28.51
N ALA A 502 11.89 41.55 -28.20
CA ALA A 502 12.62 40.76 -29.19
C ALA A 502 11.75 39.66 -29.83
N LYS A 503 10.76 39.12 -29.11
CA LYS A 503 9.80 38.17 -29.67
C LYS A 503 8.66 38.96 -30.29
N GLY A 504 8.44 38.81 -31.59
CA GLY A 504 7.26 39.37 -32.25
C GLY A 504 5.95 38.83 -31.64
N PRO A 505 4.79 39.38 -32.06
CA PRO A 505 3.51 38.90 -31.58
C PRO A 505 3.34 37.38 -31.77
N PRO A 506 2.53 36.72 -30.93
CA PRO A 506 2.27 35.29 -31.06
C PRO A 506 1.78 34.97 -32.48
N SER A 507 2.41 34.02 -33.14
CA SER A 507 2.04 33.55 -34.47
C SER A 507 1.62 32.08 -34.39
N PRO A 508 0.37 31.73 -34.78
CA PRO A 508 -0.68 32.61 -35.31
C PRO A 508 -1.36 33.47 -34.22
N LEU A 509 -1.92 34.61 -34.64
CA LEU A 509 -2.77 35.45 -33.79
C LEU A 509 -4.10 34.73 -33.50
N PRO A 510 -4.72 34.93 -32.32
CA PRO A 510 -6.05 34.41 -32.04
C PRO A 510 -7.04 34.85 -33.12
N SER A 511 -7.72 33.89 -33.73
CA SER A 511 -8.70 34.14 -34.79
C SER A 511 -10.12 34.12 -34.24
N ASP A 512 -11.06 34.74 -34.98
CA ASP A 512 -12.49 34.63 -34.68
C ASP A 512 -12.95 33.17 -34.71
N GLN A 513 -12.29 32.32 -35.53
CA GLN A 513 -12.55 30.89 -35.60
C GLN A 513 -12.16 30.14 -34.32
N ASP A 514 -11.02 30.47 -33.71
CA ASP A 514 -10.60 29.85 -32.45
C ASP A 514 -11.58 30.19 -31.33
N LEU A 515 -11.97 31.47 -31.24
CA LEU A 515 -12.91 31.92 -30.22
C LEU A 515 -14.32 31.37 -30.48
N ARG A 516 -14.72 31.24 -31.73
CA ARG A 516 -15.95 30.54 -32.13
C ARG A 516 -15.95 29.10 -31.63
N GLN A 517 -14.89 28.33 -31.91
CA GLN A 517 -14.78 26.95 -31.47
C GLN A 517 -14.84 26.83 -29.93
N GLU A 518 -14.24 27.77 -29.20
CA GLU A 518 -14.33 27.83 -27.74
C GLU A 518 -15.77 28.07 -27.26
N LEU A 519 -16.46 29.07 -27.82
CA LEU A 519 -17.86 29.38 -27.49
C LEU A 519 -18.80 28.23 -27.83
N GLU A 520 -18.63 27.61 -29.00
CA GLU A 520 -19.38 26.44 -29.41
C GLU A 520 -19.15 25.26 -28.46
N SER A 521 -17.91 25.03 -28.03
CA SER A 521 -17.60 23.97 -27.07
C SER A 521 -18.20 24.25 -25.69
N LYS A 522 -18.22 25.52 -25.24
CA LYS A 522 -18.93 25.93 -24.02
C LYS A 522 -20.45 25.69 -24.15
N LEU A 523 -21.04 25.97 -25.32
CA LEU A 523 -22.45 25.69 -25.56
C LEU A 523 -22.74 24.20 -25.49
N VAL A 524 -21.96 23.36 -26.16
CA VAL A 524 -22.12 21.89 -26.12
C VAL A 524 -21.99 21.37 -24.68
N ALA A 525 -21.00 21.85 -23.92
CA ALA A 525 -20.83 21.48 -22.52
C ALA A 525 -22.04 21.91 -21.65
N GLN A 526 -22.59 23.11 -21.90
CA GLN A 526 -23.78 23.59 -21.20
C GLN A 526 -25.01 22.72 -21.50
N VAL A 527 -25.24 22.36 -22.77
CA VAL A 527 -26.33 21.46 -23.17
C VAL A 527 -26.14 20.07 -22.56
N GLY A 528 -24.92 19.51 -22.63
CA GLY A 528 -24.57 18.24 -21.98
C GLY A 528 -24.83 18.24 -20.47
N LYS A 529 -24.52 19.36 -19.79
CA LYS A 529 -24.83 19.56 -18.38
C LYS A 529 -26.34 19.50 -18.11
N HIS A 530 -27.18 20.19 -18.88
CA HIS A 530 -28.63 20.15 -18.69
C HIS A 530 -29.22 18.75 -18.86
N ILE A 531 -28.75 18.00 -19.86
CA ILE A 531 -29.17 16.61 -20.07
C ILE A 531 -28.76 15.74 -18.87
N THR A 532 -27.53 15.92 -18.40
CA THR A 532 -26.99 15.17 -17.26
C THR A 532 -27.75 15.49 -15.98
N ASP A 533 -28.06 16.76 -15.73
CA ASP A 533 -28.82 17.19 -14.56
C ASP A 533 -30.26 16.67 -14.61
N TYR A 534 -30.90 16.69 -15.79
CA TYR A 534 -32.21 16.07 -16.00
C TYR A 534 -32.19 14.55 -15.73
N ALA A 535 -31.16 13.85 -16.22
CA ALA A 535 -31.01 12.41 -15.95
C ALA A 535 -30.82 12.11 -14.46
N ARG A 536 -30.06 12.94 -13.74
CA ARG A 536 -29.89 12.84 -12.28
C ARG A 536 -31.20 13.05 -11.55
N GLU A 537 -32.02 14.03 -11.97
CA GLU A 537 -33.35 14.24 -11.39
C GLU A 537 -34.25 13.01 -11.61
N ARG A 538 -34.26 12.45 -12.83
CA ARG A 538 -35.00 11.21 -13.12
C ARG A 538 -34.53 10.04 -12.25
N HIS A 539 -33.21 9.88 -12.05
CA HIS A 539 -32.66 8.86 -11.15
C HIS A 539 -33.10 9.08 -9.70
N ALA A 540 -33.14 10.33 -9.23
CA ALA A 540 -33.61 10.67 -7.90
C ALA A 540 -35.09 10.29 -7.70
N VAL A 541 -35.93 10.47 -8.73
CA VAL A 541 -37.33 10.02 -8.72
C VAL A 541 -37.44 8.49 -8.60
N ILE A 542 -36.72 7.73 -9.44
CA ILE A 542 -36.71 6.25 -9.39
C ILE A 542 -36.26 5.77 -8.00
N ARG A 543 -35.21 6.39 -7.44
CA ARG A 543 -34.72 6.10 -6.09
C ARG A 543 -35.79 6.37 -5.02
N ALA A 544 -36.46 7.52 -5.10
CA ALA A 544 -37.50 7.89 -4.15
C ALA A 544 -38.69 6.93 -4.20
N GLU A 545 -39.07 6.46 -5.39
CA GLU A 545 -40.11 5.45 -5.58
C GLU A 545 -39.72 4.09 -5.00
N ALA A 546 -38.47 3.65 -5.21
CA ALA A 546 -37.95 2.41 -4.64
C ALA A 546 -37.97 2.44 -3.10
N LEU A 547 -37.49 3.55 -2.51
CA LEU A 547 -37.53 3.77 -1.06
C LEU A 547 -38.96 3.80 -0.51
N ARG A 548 -39.88 4.47 -1.22
CA ARG A 548 -41.29 4.51 -0.83
C ARG A 548 -41.91 3.12 -0.86
N ALA A 549 -41.67 2.33 -1.91
CA ALA A 549 -42.15 0.97 -2.01
C ALA A 549 -41.59 0.08 -0.88
N GLU A 550 -40.32 0.27 -0.49
CA GLU A 550 -39.73 -0.46 0.65
C GLU A 550 -40.41 -0.08 1.97
N ALA A 551 -40.62 1.21 2.22
CA ALA A 551 -41.28 1.70 3.43
C ALA A 551 -42.73 1.20 3.55
N GLU A 552 -43.42 1.02 2.42
CA GLU A 552 -44.78 0.45 2.34
C GLU A 552 -44.80 -1.09 2.44
N GLY A 553 -43.65 -1.74 2.56
CA GLY A 553 -43.55 -3.21 2.59
C GLY A 553 -43.76 -3.88 1.23
N ARG A 554 -43.83 -3.13 0.13
CA ARG A 554 -43.94 -3.63 -1.24
C ARG A 554 -42.55 -3.99 -1.79
N ILE A 555 -41.94 -5.01 -1.18
CA ILE A 555 -40.53 -5.35 -1.39
C ILE A 555 -40.20 -5.67 -2.86
N ASP A 556 -41.07 -6.38 -3.58
CA ASP A 556 -40.81 -6.70 -5.00
C ASP A 556 -40.77 -5.42 -5.86
N HIS A 557 -41.63 -4.44 -5.59
CA HIS A 557 -41.57 -3.13 -6.29
C HIS A 557 -40.34 -2.31 -5.88
N ALA A 558 -39.89 -2.43 -4.63
CA ALA A 558 -38.64 -1.78 -4.20
C ALA A 558 -37.44 -2.35 -4.97
N ILE A 559 -37.32 -3.69 -5.05
CA ILE A 559 -36.26 -4.37 -5.82
C ILE A 559 -36.34 -3.96 -7.30
N GLU A 560 -37.53 -3.88 -7.89
CA GLU A 560 -37.73 -3.42 -9.26
C GLU A 560 -37.12 -2.02 -9.48
N GLY A 561 -37.46 -1.07 -8.61
CA GLY A 561 -36.94 0.29 -8.67
C GLY A 561 -35.42 0.36 -8.51
N TRP A 562 -34.85 -0.42 -7.59
CA TRP A 562 -33.40 -0.48 -7.37
C TRP A 562 -32.64 -1.07 -8.56
N VAL A 563 -33.18 -2.13 -9.20
CA VAL A 563 -32.58 -2.69 -10.42
C VAL A 563 -32.67 -1.69 -11.57
N ARG A 564 -33.81 -1.01 -11.74
CA ARG A 564 -33.96 0.06 -12.74
C ARG A 564 -32.94 1.17 -12.52
N LEU A 565 -32.75 1.62 -11.28
CA LEU A 565 -31.74 2.61 -10.93
C LEU A 565 -30.33 2.14 -11.28
N THR A 566 -30.01 0.87 -10.99
CA THR A 566 -28.71 0.26 -11.30
C THR A 566 -28.43 0.21 -12.80
N ILE A 567 -29.45 -0.05 -13.62
CA ILE A 567 -29.31 -0.12 -15.09
C ILE A 567 -29.27 1.27 -15.72
N ALA A 568 -29.96 2.26 -15.13
CA ALA A 568 -30.03 3.63 -15.63
C ALA A 568 -28.70 4.39 -15.46
N GLY A 569 -27.91 4.07 -14.44
CA GLY A 569 -26.58 4.65 -14.26
C GLY A 569 -25.92 4.29 -12.93
N PRO A 570 -24.83 4.98 -12.55
CA PRO A 570 -24.10 4.69 -11.32
C PRO A 570 -24.96 4.99 -10.10
N MET A 571 -24.91 4.09 -9.13
CA MET A 571 -25.38 4.35 -7.77
C MET A 571 -24.20 4.81 -6.91
N ASP A 572 -24.46 5.75 -6.01
CA ASP A 572 -23.50 6.06 -4.96
C ASP A 572 -23.28 4.83 -4.05
N ARG A 573 -22.12 4.77 -3.38
CA ARG A 573 -21.71 3.60 -2.58
C ARG A 573 -22.70 3.26 -1.47
N ALA A 574 -23.31 4.27 -0.84
CA ALA A 574 -24.27 4.05 0.25
C ALA A 574 -25.56 3.43 -0.30
N THR A 575 -26.05 3.93 -1.43
CA THR A 575 -27.20 3.40 -2.13
C THR A 575 -26.98 1.95 -2.58
N ARG A 576 -25.80 1.64 -3.14
CA ARG A 576 -25.45 0.26 -3.52
C ARG A 576 -25.41 -0.67 -2.30
N SER A 577 -24.77 -0.24 -1.20
CA SER A 577 -24.72 -1.04 0.03
C SER A 577 -26.12 -1.33 0.59
N HIS A 578 -27.01 -0.34 0.58
CA HIS A 578 -28.40 -0.51 1.01
C HIS A 578 -29.13 -1.55 0.15
N PHE A 579 -28.98 -1.46 -1.17
CA PHE A 579 -29.60 -2.43 -2.08
C PHE A 579 -29.05 -3.86 -1.90
N ASP A 580 -27.73 -4.01 -1.74
CA ASP A 580 -27.10 -5.31 -1.49
C ASP A 580 -27.59 -5.92 -0.16
N ASP A 581 -27.72 -5.11 0.89
CA ASP A 581 -28.25 -5.55 2.19
C ASP A 581 -29.74 -5.94 2.09
N LEU A 582 -30.53 -5.21 1.30
CA LEU A 582 -31.92 -5.57 1.01
C LEU A 582 -32.00 -6.93 0.30
N LEU A 583 -31.19 -7.16 -0.73
CA LEU A 583 -31.14 -8.43 -1.45
C LEU A 583 -30.68 -9.59 -0.55
N ARG A 584 -29.67 -9.38 0.31
CA ARG A 584 -29.23 -10.39 1.28
C ARG A 584 -30.36 -10.75 2.23
N ARG A 585 -31.03 -9.76 2.81
CA ARG A 585 -32.11 -9.95 3.79
C ARG A 585 -33.34 -10.65 3.19
N VAL A 586 -33.75 -10.26 2.00
CA VAL A 586 -35.02 -10.71 1.39
C VAL A 586 -34.83 -11.95 0.54
N ARG A 587 -33.73 -12.04 -0.20
CA ARG A 587 -33.50 -13.09 -1.19
C ARG A 587 -32.36 -14.04 -0.83
N GLY A 588 -31.56 -13.73 0.19
CA GLY A 588 -30.38 -14.53 0.56
C GLY A 588 -29.27 -14.45 -0.49
N ILE A 589 -29.18 -13.34 -1.23
CA ILE A 589 -28.20 -13.12 -2.30
C ILE A 589 -27.11 -12.19 -1.77
N ASP A 590 -25.86 -12.65 -1.78
CA ASP A 590 -24.69 -11.85 -1.36
C ASP A 590 -24.18 -10.97 -2.51
N GLY A 591 -25.00 -9.96 -2.86
CA GLY A 591 -24.76 -9.04 -3.96
C GLY A 591 -24.95 -9.67 -5.33
N ILE A 592 -25.39 -8.87 -6.30
CA ILE A 592 -25.46 -9.31 -7.70
C ILE A 592 -24.13 -8.93 -8.35
N ARG A 593 -23.41 -9.93 -8.86
CA ARG A 593 -22.31 -9.67 -9.80
C ARG A 593 -22.94 -9.24 -11.11
N TRP A 594 -23.28 -7.97 -11.21
CA TRP A 594 -23.54 -7.33 -12.48
C TRP A 594 -22.28 -7.56 -13.29
N ALA A 595 -22.35 -8.38 -14.34
CA ALA A 595 -21.31 -8.37 -15.34
C ALA A 595 -21.24 -6.91 -15.79
N GLU A 596 -20.20 -6.20 -15.37
CA GLU A 596 -19.96 -4.85 -15.88
C GLU A 596 -20.08 -5.00 -17.38
N PRO A 597 -21.03 -4.30 -18.04
CA PRO A 597 -21.23 -4.45 -19.47
C PRO A 597 -19.84 -4.19 -20.05
N ALA A 598 -19.22 -5.23 -20.62
CA ALA A 598 -17.84 -5.18 -21.08
C ALA A 598 -17.72 -3.87 -21.83
N ALA A 599 -17.01 -2.90 -21.23
CA ALA A 599 -17.08 -1.50 -21.64
C ALA A 599 -16.95 -1.53 -23.15
N SER A 600 -18.04 -1.21 -23.85
CA SER A 600 -18.12 -1.51 -25.28
C SER A 600 -16.89 -0.86 -25.85
N SER A 601 -15.92 -1.67 -26.28
CA SER A 601 -14.82 -1.18 -27.06
C SER A 601 -15.50 -0.78 -28.35
N SER A 602 -16.05 0.44 -28.36
CA SER A 602 -16.44 1.14 -29.56
C SER A 602 -15.17 1.08 -30.39
N GLY A 603 -15.14 0.16 -31.34
CA GLY A 603 -14.05 0.00 -32.26
C GLY A 603 -13.83 1.37 -32.88
N LYS A 604 -12.68 1.97 -32.55
CA LYS A 604 -12.12 3.02 -33.37
C LYS A 604 -11.53 2.38 -34.61
#